data_AF-A0A3M1L4B5-F1
#
_entry.id   AF-A0A3M1L4B5-F1
#
_cell.length_a   1.000
_cell.length_b   1.000
_cell.length_c   1.000
_cell.angle_alpha   90.00
_cell.angle_beta   90.00
_cell.angle_gamma   90.00
#
_symmetry.space_group_name_H-M   'P 1'
#
loop_
_entity.id
_entity.type
_entity.pdbx_description
1 polymer ?
#
loop_
_entity_poly.entity_id
_entity_poly.type
_entity_poly.pdbx_seq_one_letter_code
_entity_poly.pdbx_strand_id
1 'polypeptide(L)' 'MLRDLNVALPLDRLRELVAEGVVGEMATAHYSIMGYQGNDTSILENESAPAIAEAMLDEHVDLAVLAPV' A
#
# COMPACT_ATOMS: atom_id res chain seq x y z
N MET A 1 -4.06 -19.31 -13.41
CA MET A 1 -4.41 -17.94 -13.81
C MET A 1 -5.07 -17.29 -12.60
N LEU A 2 -4.57 -16.14 -12.10
CA LEU A 2 -5.27 -15.41 -11.04
C LEU A 2 -6.65 -15.00 -11.56
N ARG A 3 -7.70 -15.33 -10.82
CA ARG A 3 -9.09 -15.12 -11.26
C ARG A 3 -9.58 -13.71 -10.97
N ASP A 4 -8.96 -13.05 -9.99
CA ASP A 4 -9.18 -11.66 -9.63
C ASP A 4 -7.86 -11.08 -9.11
N LEU A 5 -7.36 -10.02 -9.76
CA LEU A 5 -6.13 -9.35 -9.38
C LEU A 5 -6.31 -8.45 -8.16
N ASN A 6 -7.55 -8.01 -7.90
CA ASN A 6 -7.86 -7.10 -6.79
C ASN A 6 -7.71 -7.79 -5.41
N VAL A 7 -7.60 -9.12 -5.39
CA VAL A 7 -7.25 -9.86 -4.16
C VAL A 7 -5.81 -9.59 -3.73
N ALA A 8 -4.89 -9.38 -4.68
CA ALA A 8 -3.48 -9.14 -4.38
C ALA A 8 -3.14 -7.64 -4.38
N LEU A 9 -3.76 -6.85 -5.27
CA LEU A 9 -3.55 -5.42 -5.34
C LEU A 9 -4.85 -4.74 -5.84
N PRO A 10 -5.69 -4.20 -4.94
CA PRO A 10 -7.03 -3.70 -5.27
C PRO A 10 -7.01 -2.34 -6.00
N LEU A 11 -6.25 -2.21 -7.08
CA LEU A 11 -6.13 -0.95 -7.84
C LEU A 11 -7.46 -0.50 -8.43
N ASP A 12 -8.33 -1.43 -8.83
CA ASP A 12 -9.61 -1.04 -9.41
C ASP A 12 -10.51 -0.41 -8.35
N ARG A 13 -10.50 -0.94 -7.12
CA ARG A 13 -11.22 -0.34 -5.99
C ARG A 13 -10.71 1.06 -5.66
N LEU A 14 -9.39 1.26 -5.74
CA LEU A 14 -8.82 2.59 -5.51
C LEU A 14 -9.18 3.58 -6.62
N ARG A 15 -9.21 3.14 -7.88
CA ARG A 15 -9.68 3.95 -9.02
C ARG A 15 -11.16 4.31 -8.91
N GLU A 16 -11.99 3.39 -8.44
CA GLU A 16 -13.41 3.64 -8.16
C GLU A 16 -13.56 4.75 -7.12
N LEU A 17 -12.81 4.71 -6.02
CA LEU A 17 -12.83 5.75 -4.98
C LEU A 17 -12.41 7.13 -5.51
N VAL A 18 -11.43 7.19 -6.41
CA VAL A 18 -11.05 8.44 -7.10
C VAL A 18 -12.17 8.92 -8.03
N ALA A 19 -12.74 8.02 -8.83
CA ALA A 19 -13.82 8.35 -9.77
C ALA A 19 -15.09 8.84 -9.06
N GLU A 20 -15.38 8.30 -7.88
CA GLU A 20 -16.48 8.71 -7.00
C GLU A 20 -16.18 10.00 -6.22
N GLY A 21 -14.94 10.50 -6.26
CA GLY A 21 -14.50 11.70 -5.54
C GLY A 21 -14.37 11.51 -4.03
N VAL A 22 -14.29 10.26 -3.55
CA VAL A 22 -14.08 9.93 -2.13
C VAL A 22 -12.65 10.26 -1.71
N VAL A 23 -11.68 10.01 -2.59
CA VAL A 23 -10.29 10.43 -2.46
C VAL A 23 -9.89 11.26 -3.68
N GLY A 24 -8.93 12.17 -3.52
CA GLY A 24 -8.55 13.12 -4.58
C GLY A 24 -7.84 12.46 -5.75
N GLU A 25 -6.75 11.74 -5.48
CA GLU A 25 -5.96 11.04 -6.49
C GLU A 25 -5.23 9.82 -5.92
N MET A 26 -4.64 9.02 -6.79
CA MET A 26 -3.78 7.89 -6.41
C MET A 26 -2.33 8.34 -6.30
N ALA A 27 -1.60 7.81 -5.31
CA ALA A 27 -0.15 7.94 -5.24
C ALA A 27 0.53 7.28 -6.46
N THR A 28 1.71 7.79 -6.83
CA THR A 28 2.48 7.24 -7.95
C THR A 28 3.07 5.88 -7.59
N ALA A 29 3.56 5.72 -6.36
CA ALA A 29 4.12 4.47 -5.85
C ALA A 29 3.10 3.68 -5.02
N HIS A 30 3.23 2.34 -5.05
CA HIS A 30 2.48 1.42 -4.22
C HIS A 30 3.47 0.44 -3.58
N TYR A 31 3.34 0.24 -2.28
CA TYR A 31 4.31 -0.52 -1.49
C TYR A 31 3.73 -1.87 -1.08
N SER A 32 4.58 -2.89 -1.08
CA SER A 32 4.24 -4.23 -0.60
C SER A 32 5.37 -4.75 0.26
N ILE A 33 5.02 -5.49 1.30
CA ILE A 33 5.93 -6.17 2.20
C ILE A 33 5.57 -7.66 2.25
N MET A 34 6.53 -8.49 2.59
CA MET A 34 6.26 -9.90 2.85
C MET A 34 5.28 -10.02 4.03
N GLY A 35 4.17 -10.74 3.85
CA GLY A 35 3.17 -10.87 4.92
C GLY A 35 3.71 -11.63 6.13
N TYR A 36 4.35 -12.78 5.89
CA TYR A 36 5.01 -13.54 6.95
C TYR A 36 6.44 -13.05 7.16
N GLN A 37 6.71 -12.33 8.25
CA GLN A 37 8.03 -11.77 8.57
C GLN A 37 8.96 -12.76 9.29
N GLY A 38 8.51 -13.98 9.62
CA GLY A 38 9.27 -14.88 10.48
C GLY A 38 9.00 -14.65 11.97
N ASN A 39 9.92 -15.11 12.82
CA ASN A 39 9.88 -14.88 14.26
C ASN A 39 10.52 -13.54 14.68
N ASP A 40 11.19 -12.87 13.75
CA ASP A 40 11.88 -11.60 13.98
C ASP A 40 11.36 -10.57 12.99
N THR A 41 10.67 -9.56 13.50
CA THR A 41 10.07 -8.45 12.75
C THR A 41 10.95 -7.21 12.70
N SER A 42 12.17 -7.27 13.26
CA SER A 42 13.02 -6.09 13.44
C SER A 42 13.34 -5.35 12.14
N ILE A 43 13.54 -6.05 11.03
CA ILE A 43 13.78 -5.42 9.72
C ILE A 43 12.53 -4.68 9.23
N LEU A 44 11.35 -5.25 9.41
CA LEU A 44 10.11 -4.56 9.06
C LEU A 44 9.93 -3.30 9.91
N GLU A 45 10.07 -3.45 11.23
CA GLU A 45 9.79 -2.38 12.21
C GLU A 45 10.79 -1.23 12.15
N ASN A 46 12.09 -1.54 12.02
CA ASN A 46 13.15 -0.54 12.16
C ASN A 46 13.71 -0.05 10.84
N GLU A 47 13.45 -0.75 9.72
CA GLU A 47 14.01 -0.38 8.41
C GLU A 47 12.90 -0.18 7.36
N SER A 48 12.15 -1.23 7.05
CA SER A 48 11.25 -1.21 5.88
C SER A 48 10.04 -0.30 6.08
N ALA A 49 9.33 -0.40 7.22
CA ALA A 49 8.16 0.42 7.48
C ALA A 49 8.51 1.92 7.63
N PRO A 50 9.57 2.31 8.36
CA PRO A 50 10.03 3.69 8.39
C PRO A 50 10.41 4.23 7.01
N ALA A 51 11.15 3.47 6.20
CA ALA A 51 11.54 3.91 4.85
C ALA A 51 10.34 4.09 3.92
N ILE A 52 9.33 3.21 4.00
CA ILE A 52 8.07 3.36 3.25
C ILE A 52 7.32 4.61 3.71
N ALA A 53 7.25 4.87 5.02
CA ALA A 53 6.59 6.04 5.56
C ALA A 53 7.29 7.35 5.14
N GLU A 54 8.62 7.39 5.17
CA GLU A 54 9.40 8.53 4.68
C GLU A 54 9.14 8.78 3.19
N ALA A 55 9.15 7.74 2.37
CA ALA A 55 8.85 7.87 0.94
C ALA A 55 7.42 8.38 0.68
N MET A 56 6.42 7.90 1.45
CA MET A 56 5.05 8.41 1.39
C MET A 56 4.96 9.89 1.75
N LEU A 57 5.69 10.34 2.78
CA LEU A 57 5.74 11.75 3.16
C LEU A 57 6.37 12.61 2.06
N ASP A 58 7.47 12.16 1.46
CA ASP A 58 8.14 12.85 0.35
C ASP A 58 7.23 12.93 -0.90
N GLU A 59 6.41 11.91 -1.13
CA GLU A 59 5.38 11.87 -2.17
C GLU A 59 4.11 12.67 -1.82
N HIS A 60 4.07 13.32 -0.64
CA HIS A 60 2.93 14.09 -0.15
C HIS A 60 1.64 13.25 -0.03
N VAL A 61 1.78 11.98 0.35
CA VAL A 61 0.65 11.08 0.59
C VAL A 61 -0.07 11.45 1.90
N ASP A 62 -1.37 11.76 1.80
CA ASP A 62 -2.21 12.08 2.96
C ASP A 62 -2.79 10.83 3.67
N LEU A 63 -2.98 9.73 2.94
CA LEU A 63 -3.68 8.54 3.41
C LEU A 63 -3.03 7.25 2.86
N ALA A 64 -2.80 6.27 3.75
CA ALA A 64 -2.42 4.91 3.37
C ALA A 64 -3.61 3.95 3.52
N VAL A 65 -3.85 3.13 2.49
CA VAL A 65 -4.82 2.03 2.53
C VAL A 65 -4.06 0.71 2.65
N LEU A 66 -4.32 -0.04 3.73
CA LEU A 66 -3.75 -1.37 3.92
C LEU A 66 -4.67 -2.42 3.32
N ALA A 67 -4.18 -3.13 2.31
CA ALA A 67 -4.85 -4.29 1.74
C ALA A 67 -4.19 -5.56 2.29
N PRO A 68 -4.87 -6.34 3.15
CA PRO A 68 -4.35 -7.63 3.58
C PRO A 68 -4.38 -8.61 2.40
N VAL A 69 -3.26 -9.27 2.14
CA VAL A 69 -3.08 -10.31 1.12
C VAL A 69 -2.70 -11.65 1.75
#